data_AF-A0A3B8RD06-F1
#
_entry.id   AF-A0A3B8RD06-F1
#
_cell.length_a   1.000
_cell.length_b   1.000
_cell.length_c   1.000
_cell.angle_alpha   90.00
_cell.angle_beta   90.00
_cell.angle_gamma   90.00
#
_symmetry.space_group_name_H-M   'P 1'
#
loop_
_entity.id
_entity.type
_entity.pdbx_description
1 polymer ?
#
loop_
_entity_poly.entity_id
_entity_poly.type
_entity_poly.pdbx_seq_one_letter_code
_entity_poly.pdbx_strand_id
1 'polypeptide(L)' 'DIDLEYRRLLACGMRFVGEPVNFGDASAVYGQDPFGNTIEIYEIRNPEKPRLRVHQRLEQDGAVT' A
#
# COMPACT_ATOMS: atom_id res chain seq x y z
N ASP A 1 8.02 2.08 -0.08
CA ASP A 1 8.75 1.90 -1.33
C ASP A 1 8.00 0.89 -2.19
N ILE A 2 7.40 1.35 -3.28
CA ILE A 2 6.61 0.50 -4.17
C ILE A 2 7.46 -0.56 -4.89
N ASP A 3 8.73 -0.29 -5.19
CA ASP A 3 9.58 -1.21 -5.97
C ASP A 3 10.03 -2.41 -5.14
N LEU A 4 10.22 -2.20 -3.83
CA LEU A 4 10.47 -3.30 -2.89
C LEU A 4 9.23 -4.19 -2.74
N GLU A 5 8.07 -3.57 -2.57
CA GLU A 5 6.82 -4.29 -2.35
C GLU A 5 6.35 -5.04 -3.60
N TYR A 6 6.49 -4.42 -4.78
CA TYR A 6 6.28 -5.05 -6.08
C TYR A 6 7.08 -6.35 -6.20
N ARG A 7 8.40 -6.32 -5.93
CA ARG A 7 9.27 -7.50 -6.01
C ARG A 7 8.88 -8.58 -4.99
N ARG A 8 8.54 -8.18 -3.76
CA ARG A 8 8.09 -9.10 -2.71
C ARG A 8 6.82 -9.82 -3.14
N LEU A 9 5.84 -9.10 -3.66
CA LEU A 9 4.55 -9.63 -4.07
C LEU A 9 4.66 -10.48 -5.34
N LEU A 10 5.52 -10.09 -6.29
CA LEU A 10 5.86 -10.90 -7.45
C LEU A 10 6.43 -12.25 -7.03
N ALA A 11 7.35 -12.27 -6.05
CA ALA A 11 7.89 -13.51 -5.48
C ALA A 11 6.85 -14.36 -4.72
N CYS A 12 5.77 -13.75 -4.23
CA CYS A 12 4.63 -14.44 -3.61
C CYS A 12 3.57 -14.92 -4.61
N GLY A 13 3.79 -14.74 -5.92
CA GLY A 13 2.89 -15.23 -6.97
C GLY A 13 1.84 -14.24 -7.46
N MET A 14 1.91 -12.95 -7.08
CA MET A 14 1.13 -11.93 -7.77
C MET A 14 1.59 -11.79 -9.22
N ARG A 15 0.65 -11.47 -10.12
CA ARG A 15 0.91 -11.12 -11.52
C ARG A 15 0.57 -9.67 -11.76
N PHE A 16 1.52 -8.85 -12.17
CA PHE A 16 1.27 -7.44 -12.48
C PHE A 16 1.12 -7.21 -13.99
N VAL A 17 0.37 -6.16 -14.35
CA VAL A 17 0.17 -5.77 -15.76
C VAL A 17 1.41 -5.11 -16.38
N GLY A 18 2.37 -4.71 -15.54
CA GLY A 18 3.62 -4.08 -15.91
C GLY A 18 4.40 -3.65 -14.67
N GLU A 19 5.46 -2.88 -14.89
CA GLU A 19 6.23 -2.25 -13.81
C GLU A 19 5.45 -1.08 -13.17
N PRO A 20 5.78 -0.71 -11.91
CA PRO A 20 5.23 0.50 -11.29
C PRO A 20 5.43 1.75 -12.14
N VAL A 21 4.35 2.49 -12.36
CA VAL A 21 4.40 3.76 -13.09
C VAL A 21 4.58 4.89 -12.08
N ASN A 22 5.55 5.77 -12.34
CA ASN A 22 5.83 6.93 -11.51
C ASN A 22 5.21 8.20 -12.13
N PHE A 23 4.37 8.90 -11.36
CA PHE A 23 3.69 10.14 -11.76
C PHE A 23 4.28 11.38 -11.07
N GLY A 24 5.54 11.29 -10.63
CA GLY A 24 6.22 12.27 -9.80
C GLY A 24 6.03 11.98 -8.32
N ASP A 25 4.91 12.42 -7.75
CA ASP A 25 4.68 12.40 -6.29
C ASP A 25 3.94 11.16 -5.78
N ALA A 26 3.60 10.26 -6.70
CA ALA A 26 3.01 8.96 -6.42
C ALA A 26 3.43 7.92 -7.47
N SER A 27 3.32 6.65 -7.11
CA SER A 27 3.46 5.54 -8.06
C SER A 27 2.32 4.55 -7.90
N ALA A 28 1.97 3.86 -8.99
CA ALA A 28 0.93 2.85 -8.98
C ALA A 28 1.25 1.65 -9.88
N VAL A 29 0.70 0.49 -9.53
CA VAL A 29 0.65 -0.70 -10.39
C VAL A 29 -0.60 -1.52 -10.10
N TYR A 30 -1.20 -2.09 -11.15
CA TYR A 30 -2.30 -3.04 -11.03
C TYR A 30 -1.80 -4.48 -11.20
N GLY A 31 -2.40 -5.41 -10.48
CA GLY A 31 -2.10 -6.82 -10.61
C GLY A 31 -3.23 -7.72 -10.14
N GLN A 32 -3.03 -9.03 -10.30
CA GLN A 32 -3.89 -10.07 -9.76
C GLN A 32 -3.14 -10.86 -8.70
N ASP A 33 -3.83 -11.16 -7.60
CA ASP A 33 -3.34 -12.12 -6.62
C ASP A 33 -3.47 -13.59 -7.14
N PRO A 34 -2.89 -14.58 -6.45
CA PRO A 34 -2.99 -15.99 -6.84
C PRO A 34 -4.42 -16.53 -6.92
N PHE A 35 -5.40 -15.85 -6.30
CA PHE A 35 -6.81 -16.22 -6.30
C PHE A 35 -7.61 -15.54 -7.42
N GLY A 36 -6.98 -14.65 -8.19
CA GLY A 36 -7.59 -13.91 -9.28
C GLY A 36 -8.24 -12.59 -8.88
N ASN A 37 -8.08 -12.13 -7.64
CA ASN A 37 -8.56 -10.81 -7.23
C ASN A 37 -7.69 -9.72 -7.85
N THR A 38 -8.30 -8.65 -8.34
CA THR A 38 -7.57 -7.48 -8.85
C THR A 38 -7.21 -6.55 -7.71
N ILE A 39 -5.95 -6.17 -7.63
CA ILE A 39 -5.38 -5.30 -6.59
C ILE A 39 -4.62 -4.15 -7.24
N GLU A 40 -4.66 -2.99 -6.60
CA GLU A 40 -3.79 -1.84 -6.89
C GLU A 40 -2.80 -1.65 -5.74
N ILE A 41 -1.52 -1.46 -6.07
CA ILE A 41 -0.55 -0.92 -5.12
C ILE A 41 -0.37 0.55 -5.47
N TYR A 42 -0.60 1.42 -4.49
CA TYR A 42 -0.50 2.87 -4.66
C TYR A 42 0.37 3.47 -3.56
N GLU A 43 1.49 4.07 -3.94
CA GLU A 43 2.39 4.76 -3.02
C GLU A 43 2.25 6.28 -3.16
N ILE A 44 1.99 6.97 -2.05
CA ILE A 44 1.95 8.44 -1.97
C ILE A 44 3.23 8.93 -1.29
N ARG A 45 4.08 9.65 -2.02
CA ARG A 45 5.32 10.25 -1.50
C ARG A 45 5.13 11.68 -1.02
N ASN A 46 4.07 12.35 -1.47
CA ASN A 46 3.73 13.70 -1.01
C ASN A 46 3.09 13.69 0.39
N PRO A 47 3.70 14.32 1.42
CA PRO A 47 3.12 14.41 2.76
C PRO A 47 1.81 15.20 2.81
N GLU A 48 1.63 16.16 1.89
CA GLU A 48 0.45 17.04 1.83
C GLU A 48 -0.74 16.38 1.13
N LYS A 49 -0.52 15.29 0.38
CA LYS A 49 -1.62 14.54 -0.22
C LYS A 49 -2.41 13.77 0.85
N PRO A 50 -3.75 13.78 0.80
CA PRO A 50 -4.58 12.99 1.70
C PRO A 50 -4.14 11.54 1.69
N ARG A 51 -3.87 11.01 2.89
CA ARG A 51 -3.53 9.61 3.12
C ARG A 51 -4.42 9.08 4.22
N LEU A 52 -4.84 7.83 4.09
CA LEU A 52 -5.48 7.13 5.20
C LEU A 52 -4.49 7.09 6.36
N ARG A 53 -4.84 7.76 7.46
CA ARG A 53 -4.14 7.63 8.73
C ARG A 53 -4.92 6.64 9.57
N VAL A 54 -4.25 5.56 9.98
CA VAL A 54 -4.84 4.66 10.96
C VAL A 54 -4.84 5.41 12.29
N HIS A 55 -6.02 5.85 12.74
CA HIS A 55 -6.19 6.34 14.10
C HIS A 55 -6.19 5.11 15.03
N GLN A 56 -5.01 4.68 15.48
CA GLN A 56 -4.93 3.70 16.55
C GLN A 56 -5.44 4.36 17.83
N ARG A 57 -6.70 4.08 18.20
CA ARG A 57 -7.24 4.45 19.50
C ARG A 57 -6.45 3.65 20.53
N LEU A 58 -5.58 4.32 21.26
CA LEU A 58 -5.03 3.76 22.49
C LEU A 58 -6.18 3.73 23.48
N GLU A 59 -6.67 2.54 23.82
CA GLU A 59 -7.48 2.34 25.03
C GLU A 59 -6.60 2.81 26.20
N GLN A 60 -6.92 3.95 26.80
CA GLN A 60 -6.31 4.36 28.07
C GLN A 60 -6.99 3.56 29.17
N ASP A 61 -6.40 2.41 29.51
CA ASP A 61 -6.62 1.80 30.81
C ASP A 61 -6.05 2.70 31.90
N GLY A 62 -6.94 3.28 32.71
CA GLY A 62 -6.58 3.80 34.03
C GLY A 62 -7.09 5.20 34.35
N ALA A 63 -8.26 5.26 34.98
CA ALA A 63 -8.45 5.97 36.26
C ALA A 63 -9.90 5.77 36.74
N VAL A 64 -10.13 4.72 37.53
CA VAL A 64 -11.13 4.78 38.60
C VAL A 64 -10.39 5.34 39.82
N THR A 65 -10.84 6.49 40.32
CA THR A 65 -10.60 6.93 41.69
C THR A 65 -11.96 7.19 42.32
#